data_AF-A0AAW9EF84-F1
#
_entry.id   AF-A0AAW9EF84-F1
#
_cell.length_a   1.000
_cell.length_b   1.000
_cell.length_c   1.000
_cell.angle_alpha   90.00
_cell.angle_beta   90.00
_cell.angle_gamma   90.00
#
_symmetry.space_group_name_H-M   'P 1'
#
loop_
_entity.id
_entity.type
_entity.pdbx_description
1 polymer ?
#
loop_
_entity_poly.entity_id
_entity_poly.type
_entity_poly.pdbx_seq_one_letter_code
_entity_poly.pdbx_strand_id
1 'polypeptide(L)'
;GKVIKQILASGVDVFLDIDWQGAQQVRKKMPEARSIFILPPSKEELYRRLRGRGQDSEEVIAKRMSQAVSEMEHFNEYDYLLINDDFNT
;
A
#
# COMPACT_ATOMS: atom_id res chain seq x y z
N GLY A 1 10.49 5.26 -15.16
CA GLY A 1 11.93 5.54 -15.03
C GLY A 1 12.26 6.97 -15.41
N LYS A 2 12.39 7.28 -16.70
CA LYS A 2 12.85 8.60 -17.20
C LYS A 2 12.01 9.79 -16.68
N VAL A 3 10.68 9.68 -16.72
CA VAL A 3 9.77 10.74 -16.24
C VAL A 3 9.94 11.01 -14.74
N ILE A 4 9.98 9.96 -13.91
CA ILE A 4 10.16 10.09 -12.46
C ILE A 4 11.47 10.83 -12.13
N LYS A 5 12.58 10.44 -12.78
CA LYS A 5 13.88 11.10 -12.58
C LYS A 5 13.87 12.58 -12.98
N GLN A 6 13.13 12.93 -14.03
CA GLN A 6 13.01 14.34 -14.45
C GLN A 6 12.21 15.17 -13.44
N ILE A 7 11.13 14.61 -12.88
CA ILE A 7 10.31 15.29 -11.85
C ILE A 7 11.14 15.48 -10.58
N LEU A 8 11.83 14.43 -10.11
CA LEU A 8 12.73 14.54 -8.95
C LEU A 8 13.83 15.58 -9.18
N ALA A 9 14.42 15.61 -10.39
CA ALA A 9 15.44 16.62 -10.74
C ALA A 9 14.90 18.05 -10.79
N SER A 10 13.58 18.23 -10.94
CA SER A 10 12.93 19.55 -10.84
C SER A 10 12.66 19.98 -9.39
N GLY A 11 13.07 19.19 -8.39
CA GLY A 11 12.86 19.45 -6.98
C GLY A 11 11.46 19.10 -6.49
N VAL A 12 10.69 18.32 -7.27
CA VAL A 12 9.34 17.88 -6.92
C VAL A 12 9.40 16.43 -6.44
N ASP A 13 8.87 16.17 -5.25
CA ASP A 13 8.74 14.83 -4.70
C ASP A 13 7.68 14.02 -5.47
N VAL A 14 7.95 12.73 -5.65
CA VAL A 14 7.05 11.81 -6.35
C VAL A 14 6.51 10.79 -5.36
N PHE A 15 5.19 10.79 -5.16
CA PHE A 15 4.50 9.74 -4.43
C PHE A 15 3.89 8.73 -5.42
N LEU A 16 4.12 7.45 -5.19
CA LEU A 16 3.58 6.36 -6.00
C LEU A 16 2.66 5.51 -5.14
N ASP A 17 1.38 5.43 -5.54
CA ASP A 17 0.39 4.51 -4.97
C ASP A 17 0.24 3.32 -5.93
N ILE A 18 0.91 2.21 -5.61
CA ILE A 18 1.04 1.01 -6.44
C ILE A 18 1.02 -0.25 -5.58
N ASP A 19 0.66 -1.38 -6.17
CA ASP A 19 0.69 -2.69 -5.49
C ASP A 19 2.12 -3.20 -5.24
N TRP A 20 2.23 -4.36 -4.58
CA TRP A 20 3.51 -4.97 -4.23
C TRP A 20 4.38 -5.34 -5.46
N GLN A 21 3.77 -5.71 -6.59
CA GLN A 21 4.53 -6.03 -7.81
C GLN A 21 5.12 -4.75 -8.42
N GLY A 22 4.35 -3.66 -8.41
CA GLY A 22 4.82 -2.34 -8.78
C GLY A 22 5.96 -1.87 -7.87
N ALA A 23 5.80 -2.01 -6.55
CA ALA A 23 6.80 -1.65 -5.57
C ALA A 23 8.12 -2.41 -5.77
N GLN A 24 8.06 -3.73 -6.02
CA GLN A 24 9.23 -4.54 -6.37
C GLN A 24 9.94 -4.02 -7.63
N GLN A 25 9.20 -3.64 -8.66
CA GLN A 25 9.79 -3.08 -9.87
C GLN A 25 10.45 -1.73 -9.64
N VAL A 26 9.87 -0.87 -8.79
CA VAL A 26 10.46 0.41 -8.40
C VAL A 26 11.74 0.18 -7.63
N ARG A 27 11.74 -0.69 -6.60
CA ARG A 27 12.93 -1.03 -5.80
C ARG A 27 14.10 -1.50 -6.67
N LYS A 28 13.83 -2.32 -7.70
CA LYS A 28 14.85 -2.78 -8.66
C LYS A 28 15.41 -1.66 -9.53
N LYS A 29 14.58 -0.70 -9.96
CA LYS A 29 14.96 0.37 -10.91
C LYS A 29 15.48 1.64 -10.23
N MET A 30 15.09 1.87 -8.98
CA MET A 30 15.39 3.04 -8.16
C MET A 30 15.59 2.60 -6.70
N PRO A 31 16.74 1.97 -6.36
CA PRO A 31 17.03 1.52 -5.00
C PRO A 31 17.05 2.65 -3.95
N GLU A 32 17.18 3.89 -4.39
CA GLU A 32 17.11 5.09 -3.55
C GLU A 32 15.69 5.46 -3.10
N ALA A 33 14.66 4.90 -3.75
CA ALA A 33 13.27 5.16 -3.38
C ALA A 33 12.97 4.56 -2.00
N ARG A 34 12.22 5.32 -1.18
CA ARG A 34 11.73 4.83 0.11
C ARG A 34 10.35 4.22 -0.07
N SER A 35 10.19 3.02 0.49
CA SER A 35 8.97 2.23 0.40
C SER A 35 8.29 2.16 1.77
N ILE A 36 6.99 2.47 1.81
CA ILE A 36 6.16 2.45 3.01
C ILE A 36 5.01 1.48 2.78
N PHE A 37 4.90 0.46 3.62
CA PHE A 37 3.76 -0.44 3.62
C PHE A 37 2.75 0.02 4.66
N ILE A 38 1.47 0.14 4.28
CA ILE A 38 0.41 0.64 5.17
C ILE A 38 -0.49 -0.52 5.57
N LEU A 39 -0.51 -0.83 6.86
CA LEU A 39 -1.37 -1.85 7.45
C LEU A 39 -2.55 -1.23 8.19
N PRO A 40 -3.75 -1.86 8.15
CA PRO A 40 -4.75 -1.63 9.18
C PRO A 40 -4.23 -2.16 10.53
N PRO A 41 -4.73 -1.64 11.67
CA PRO A 41 -4.34 -2.08 13.01
C PRO A 41 -4.76 -3.52 13.30
N SER A 42 -5.80 -4.02 12.61
CA SER A 42 -6.26 -5.40 12.73
C SER A 42 -7.02 -5.86 11.48
N LYS A 43 -7.22 -7.18 11.35
CA LYS A 43 -8.05 -7.76 10.28
C LYS A 43 -9.52 -7.38 10.45
N GLU A 44 -9.96 -7.27 11.70
CA GLU A 44 -11.30 -6.85 12.09
C GLU A 44 -11.56 -5.40 11.66
N GLU A 45 -10.56 -4.52 11.80
CA GLU A 45 -10.63 -3.15 11.30
C GLU A 45 -10.74 -3.11 9.77
N LEU A 46 -9.92 -3.89 9.08
CA LEU A 46 -9.97 -3.97 7.61
C LEU A 46 -11.34 -4.42 7.12
N TYR A 47 -11.87 -5.50 7.71
CA TYR A 47 -13.19 -6.01 7.39
C TYR A 47 -14.27 -4.94 7.64
N ARG A 48 -14.21 -4.24 8.78
CA ARG A 48 -15.15 -3.16 9.11
C ARG A 48 -15.09 -2.03 8.09
N ARG A 49 -13.89 -1.60 7.65
CA ARG A 49 -13.71 -0.56 6.64
C ARG A 49 -14.23 -0.99 5.27
N LEU A 50 -13.96 -2.23 4.84
CA LEU A 50 -14.47 -2.78 3.57
C LEU A 50 -16.00 -2.86 3.57
N ARG A 51 -16.58 -3.36 4.66
CA ARG A 51 -18.04 -3.46 4.83
C ARG A 51 -18.72 -2.10 4.95
N GLY A 52 -18.10 -1.17 5.69
CA GLY A 52 -18.64 0.17 5.95
C GLY A 52 -18.76 1.05 4.71
N ARG A 53 -18.02 0.74 3.62
CA ARG A 53 -18.19 1.41 2.33
C ARG A 53 -19.55 1.11 1.69
N GLY A 54 -20.26 0.05 2.10
CA GLY A 54 -21.62 -0.26 1.67
C GLY A 54 -21.78 -0.60 0.18
N GLN A 55 -20.67 -0.77 -0.54
CA GLN A 55 -20.64 -0.93 -2.00
C GLN A 55 -20.28 -2.35 -2.46
N ASP A 56 -19.71 -3.18 -1.57
CA ASP A 56 -19.24 -4.53 -1.88
C ASP A 56 -20.18 -5.57 -1.23
N SER A 57 -20.45 -6.68 -1.93
CA SER A 57 -21.13 -7.84 -1.35
C SER A 57 -20.22 -8.59 -0.37
N GLU A 58 -20.79 -9.41 0.52
CA GLU A 58 -19.98 -10.22 1.46
C GLU A 58 -18.97 -11.14 0.74
N GLU A 59 -19.30 -11.65 -0.45
CA GLU A 59 -18.38 -12.44 -1.28
C GLU A 59 -17.19 -11.60 -1.78
N VAL A 60 -17.45 -10.37 -2.24
CA VAL A 60 -16.41 -9.43 -2.66
C VAL A 60 -15.53 -9.02 -1.48
N ILE A 61 -16.13 -8.78 -0.31
CA ILE A 61 -15.39 -8.46 0.91
C ILE A 61 -14.48 -9.62 1.31
N ALA A 62 -14.98 -10.87 1.29
CA ALA A 62 -14.17 -12.05 1.60
C ALA A 62 -12.97 -12.19 0.64
N LYS A 63 -13.18 -11.96 -0.67
CA LYS A 63 -12.11 -11.98 -1.67
C LYS A 63 -11.06 -10.89 -1.39
N ARG A 64 -11.49 -9.65 -1.15
CA ARG A 64 -10.58 -8.53 -0.82
C ARG A 64 -9.81 -8.77 0.47
N MET A 65 -10.46 -9.34 1.49
CA MET A 65 -9.79 -9.74 2.74
C MET A 65 -8.70 -10.78 2.49
N SER A 66 -8.98 -11.81 1.70
CA SER A 66 -7.98 -12.83 1.35
C SER A 66 -6.81 -12.24 0.57
N GLN A 67 -7.07 -11.32 -0.37
CA GLN A 67 -6.02 -10.62 -1.11
C GLN A 67 -5.15 -9.79 -0.17
N ALA A 68 -5.76 -8.98 0.69
CA ALA A 68 -5.03 -8.16 1.64
C ALA A 68 -4.15 -9.02 2.56
N VAL A 69 -4.66 -10.12 3.11
CA VAL A 69 -3.86 -11.03 3.96
C VAL A 69 -2.67 -11.61 3.20
N SER A 70 -2.85 -12.00 1.93
CA SER A 70 -1.75 -12.50 1.10
C SER A 70 -0.71 -11.40 0.79
N GLU A 71 -1.15 -10.18 0.54
CA GLU A 71 -0.25 -9.04 0.30
C GLU A 71 0.56 -8.67 1.55
N MET A 72 -0.02 -8.83 2.74
CA MET A 72 0.67 -8.60 4.00
C MET A 72 1.90 -9.49 4.14
N GLU A 73 1.98 -10.68 3.53
CA GLU A 73 3.16 -11.55 3.61
C GLU A 73 4.43 -10.90 3.00
N HIS A 74 4.26 -9.90 2.14
CA HIS A 74 5.35 -9.17 1.49
C HIS A 74 5.80 -7.91 2.26
N PHE A 75 5.30 -7.67 3.49
CA PHE A 75 5.63 -6.45 4.25
C PHE A 75 7.15 -6.30 4.50
N ASN A 76 7.87 -7.42 4.60
CA ASN A 76 9.31 -7.48 4.85
C ASN A 76 10.16 -6.90 3.71
N GLU A 77 9.56 -6.63 2.55
CA GLU A 77 10.23 -6.03 1.40
C GLU A 77 10.24 -4.49 1.42
N TYR A 78 9.59 -3.88 2.42
CA TYR A 78 9.43 -2.42 2.54
C TYR A 78 10.39 -1.83 3.59
N ASP A 79 10.77 -0.57 3.40
CA ASP A 79 11.70 0.12 4.31
C ASP A 79 11.01 0.55 5.61
N TYR A 80 9.71 0.82 5.54
CA TYR A 80 8.90 1.25 6.67
C TYR A 80 7.55 0.52 6.69
N LEU A 81 7.07 0.25 7.91
CA LEU A 81 5.73 -0.26 8.17
C LEU A 81 4.93 0.81 8.92
N LEU A 82 3.82 1.25 8.34
CA LEU A 82 2.90 2.20 8.94
C LEU A 82 1.62 1.46 9.34
N ILE A 83 1.34 1.39 10.65
CA ILE A 83 0.07 0.86 11.16
C ILE A 83 -0.90 2.03 11.27
N ASN A 84 -1.99 1.96 10.50
CA ASN A 84 -2.99 3.00 10.36
C ASN A 84 -4.12 2.84 11.38
N ASP A 85 -3.75 2.99 12.66
CA ASP A 85 -4.63 2.76 13.82
C ASP A 85 -5.72 3.82 13.95
N ASP A 86 -5.41 5.10 13.70
CA ASP A 86 -6.39 6.18 13.87
C ASP A 86 -6.17 7.37 12.92
N PHE A 87 -7.25 7.88 12.33
CA PHE A 87 -7.31 9.10 11.53
C PHE A 87 -7.86 10.30 12.34
N ASN A 88 -8.17 10.12 13.62
CA ASN A 88 -8.71 11.19 14.45
C ASN A 88 -7.72 12.38 14.55
N THR A 89 -8.05 13.43 13.81
CA THR A 89 -7.56 14.81 13.96
C THR A 89 -8.77 15.74 13.95
#